data_AF-A7VWL0-F1
#
_entry.id   AF-A7VWL0-F1
#
_cell.length_a   1.000
_cell.length_b   1.000
_cell.length_c   1.000
_cell.angle_alpha   90.00
_cell.angle_beta   90.00
_cell.angle_gamma   90.00
#
_symmetry.space_group_name_H-M   'P 1'
#
loop_
_entity.id
_entity.type
_entity.pdbx_description
1 polymer ?
#
loop_
_entity_poly.entity_id
_entity_poly.type
_entity_poly.pdbx_seq_one_letter_code
_entity_poly.pdbx_strand_id
1 'polypeptide(L)'
;MKYKMTVLYYSKAGNAEALARAIAREQQTKGDQIPPAYPCEAQKLLLIGLETNKAVDKQVNAFVRDLNPNRTKNVAFFCAGDDVSKLDELKSILKGNGVNVLDDVFTCQVKGGLFKAGKVSDEDIKKAVAWSNKVVDSLL
;
A
#
# COMPACT_ATOMS: atom_id res chain seq x y z
N MET A 1 10.47 -14.87 -3.64
CA MET A 1 9.56 -13.98 -4.41
C MET A 1 8.98 -14.71 -5.62
N LYS A 2 7.66 -14.75 -5.80
CA LYS A 2 6.98 -15.55 -6.84
C LYS A 2 6.94 -14.86 -8.22
N TYR A 3 6.95 -13.53 -8.23
CA TYR A 3 7.04 -12.67 -9.42
C TYR A 3 7.52 -11.27 -9.02
N LYS A 4 7.93 -10.43 -9.98
CA LYS A 4 8.42 -9.06 -9.70
C LYS A 4 7.31 -8.22 -9.05
N MET A 5 7.50 -7.82 -7.81
CA MET A 5 6.59 -6.96 -7.06
C MET A 5 7.37 -6.05 -6.12
N THR A 6 6.75 -4.95 -5.68
CA THR A 6 7.34 -4.04 -4.67
C THR A 6 6.26 -3.59 -3.69
N VAL A 7 6.65 -3.37 -2.44
CA VAL A 7 5.80 -2.73 -1.44
C VAL A 7 6.22 -1.26 -1.32
N LEU A 8 5.27 -0.35 -1.51
CA LEU A 8 5.49 1.08 -1.36
C LEU A 8 4.60 1.63 -0.26
N TYR A 9 5.04 2.67 0.43
CA TYR A 9 4.24 3.30 1.46
C TYR A 9 4.40 4.81 1.51
N TYR A 10 3.36 5.49 1.99
CA TYR A 10 3.46 6.87 2.46
C TYR A 10 2.95 6.94 3.89
N SER A 11 3.82 7.32 4.81
CA SER A 11 3.56 7.26 6.25
C SER A 11 4.05 8.53 6.93
N LYS A 12 3.14 9.28 7.57
CA LYS A 12 3.50 10.46 8.38
C LYS A 12 3.67 10.08 9.85
N ALA A 13 2.91 9.11 10.33
CA ALA A 13 2.96 8.60 11.70
C ALA A 13 3.78 7.30 11.85
N GLY A 14 4.34 6.77 10.76
CA GLY A 14 5.13 5.54 10.73
C GLY A 14 4.31 4.24 10.74
N ASN A 15 2.98 4.32 10.71
CA ASN A 15 2.11 3.15 10.78
C ASN A 15 2.05 2.37 9.47
N ALA A 16 1.86 3.07 8.34
CA ALA A 16 1.90 2.43 7.03
C ALA A 16 3.29 1.87 6.72
N GLU A 17 4.35 2.56 7.16
CA GLU A 17 5.72 2.07 7.06
C GLU A 17 5.93 0.74 7.82
N ALA A 18 5.46 0.66 9.07
CA ALA A 18 5.59 -0.54 9.88
C ALA A 18 4.92 -1.76 9.21
N LEU A 19 3.70 -1.58 8.68
CA LEU A 19 3.00 -2.61 7.90
C LEU A 19 3.79 -2.98 6.64
N ALA A 20 4.24 -1.98 5.88
CA ALA A 20 4.95 -2.17 4.62
C ALA A 20 6.26 -2.95 4.78
N ARG A 21 7.04 -2.62 5.81
CA ARG A 21 8.31 -3.31 6.11
C ARG A 21 8.09 -4.77 6.45
N ALA A 22 7.04 -5.08 7.22
CA ALA A 22 6.70 -6.46 7.55
C ALA A 22 6.25 -7.25 6.32
N ILE A 23 5.37 -6.68 5.49
CA ILE A 23 4.93 -7.29 4.23
C ILE A 23 6.12 -7.50 3.28
N ALA A 24 6.98 -6.50 3.10
CA ALA A 24 8.14 -6.58 2.22
C ALA A 24 9.10 -7.70 2.66
N ARG A 25 9.31 -7.84 3.97
CA ARG A 25 10.12 -8.91 4.55
C ARG A 25 9.52 -10.29 4.27
N GLU A 26 8.22 -10.46 4.48
CA GLU A 26 7.52 -11.74 4.18
C GLU A 26 7.64 -12.10 2.71
N GLN A 27 7.31 -11.16 1.82
CA GLN A 27 7.31 -11.39 0.36
C GLN A 27 8.72 -11.44 -0.24
N GLN A 28 9.75 -11.24 0.58
CA GLN A 28 11.15 -11.16 0.20
C GLN A 28 11.38 -10.15 -0.93
N THR A 29 10.75 -8.97 -0.81
CA THR A 29 10.85 -7.88 -1.78
C THR A 29 11.28 -6.57 -1.15
N LYS A 30 11.49 -5.54 -1.98
CA LYS A 30 11.79 -4.18 -1.55
C LYS A 30 10.55 -3.52 -0.93
N GLY A 31 10.76 -2.86 0.21
CA GLY A 31 9.84 -1.91 0.81
C GLY A 31 10.45 -0.51 0.71
N ASP A 32 9.75 0.45 0.10
CA ASP A 32 10.26 1.83 -0.06
C ASP A 32 9.16 2.88 0.16
N GLN A 33 9.57 4.10 0.50
CA GLN A 33 8.66 5.23 0.65
C GLN A 33 8.19 5.74 -0.72
N ILE A 34 7.03 6.37 -0.79
CA ILE A 34 6.55 7.14 -1.95
C ILE A 34 7.03 8.61 -1.80
N PRO A 35 7.68 9.19 -2.83
CA PRO A 35 8.12 8.56 -4.07
C PRO A 35 9.32 7.62 -3.85
N PRO A 36 9.41 6.50 -4.58
CA PRO A 36 10.51 5.56 -4.41
C PRO A 36 11.83 6.13 -4.93
N ALA A 37 12.94 5.66 -4.35
CA ALA A 37 14.28 6.07 -4.79
C ALA A 37 14.60 5.63 -6.23
N TYR A 38 13.94 4.57 -6.71
CA TYR A 38 14.08 4.05 -8.06
C TYR A 38 12.70 3.87 -8.73
N PRO A 39 12.58 4.14 -10.04
CA PRO A 39 11.33 3.92 -10.76
C PRO A 39 10.82 2.48 -10.65
N CYS A 40 9.51 2.34 -10.51
CA CYS A 40 8.85 1.05 -10.64
C CYS A 40 8.71 0.71 -12.13
N GLU A 41 9.34 -0.39 -12.56
CA GLU A 41 9.23 -0.89 -13.93
C GLU A 41 8.81 -2.35 -13.96
N ALA A 42 7.90 -2.70 -14.87
CA ALA A 42 7.43 -4.04 -15.17
C ALA A 42 7.03 -4.88 -13.93
N GLN A 43 6.44 -4.25 -12.92
CA GLN A 43 5.93 -4.95 -11.73
C GLN A 43 4.66 -5.73 -12.10
N LYS A 44 4.56 -6.99 -11.68
CA LYS A 44 3.27 -7.70 -11.73
C LYS A 44 2.31 -7.15 -10.66
N LEU A 45 2.84 -6.71 -9.52
CA LEU A 45 2.06 -6.14 -8.42
C LEU A 45 2.82 -5.03 -7.69
N LEU A 46 2.12 -3.92 -7.38
CA LEU A 46 2.52 -2.98 -6.35
C LEU A 46 1.55 -3.07 -5.17
N LEU A 47 2.09 -3.24 -3.97
CA LEU A 47 1.33 -3.08 -2.73
C LEU A 47 1.55 -1.67 -2.21
N ILE A 48 0.49 -0.86 -2.06
CA ILE A 48 0.59 0.54 -1.64
C ILE A 48 -0.02 0.75 -0.25
N GLY A 49 0.82 1.17 0.69
CA GLY A 49 0.49 1.44 2.08
C GLY A 49 0.23 2.92 2.36
N LEU A 50 -0.93 3.26 2.93
CA LEU A 50 -1.27 4.65 3.26
C LEU A 50 -1.79 4.79 4.71
N GLU A 51 -1.75 6.01 5.23
CA GLU A 51 -2.45 6.40 6.45
C GLU A 51 -3.72 7.16 6.08
N THR A 52 -4.89 6.53 6.25
CA THR A 52 -6.18 7.09 5.80
C THR A 52 -6.87 7.96 6.85
N ASN A 53 -6.29 8.12 8.04
CA ASN A 53 -6.80 9.07 9.05
C ASN A 53 -6.62 10.55 8.65
N LYS A 54 -5.89 10.83 7.56
CA LYS A 54 -5.63 12.17 7.02
C LYS A 54 -6.02 12.23 5.53
N ALA A 55 -5.99 13.42 4.93
CA ALA A 55 -6.16 13.55 3.49
C ALA A 55 -5.00 12.89 2.73
N VAL A 56 -5.28 12.39 1.52
CA VAL A 56 -4.24 11.82 0.65
C VAL A 56 -3.24 12.91 0.27
N ASP A 57 -1.96 12.61 0.43
CA ASP A 57 -0.90 13.57 0.14
C ASP A 57 -0.73 13.81 -1.37
N LYS A 58 -0.34 15.03 -1.75
CA LYS A 58 -0.09 15.40 -3.15
C LYS A 58 0.98 14.50 -3.79
N GLN A 59 1.98 14.06 -3.02
CA GLN A 59 3.02 13.17 -3.52
C GLN A 59 2.47 11.78 -3.90
N VAL A 60 1.54 11.25 -3.10
CA VAL A 60 0.85 9.99 -3.40
C VAL A 60 0.00 10.14 -4.67
N ASN A 61 -0.73 11.25 -4.76
CA ASN A 61 -1.55 11.60 -5.91
C ASN A 61 -0.74 11.74 -7.20
N ALA A 62 0.44 12.37 -7.14
CA ALA A 62 1.35 12.52 -8.28
C ALA A 62 1.93 11.16 -8.70
N PHE A 63 2.37 10.35 -7.73
CA PHE A 63 2.89 9.01 -7.99
C PHE A 63 1.85 8.11 -8.66
N VAL A 64 0.62 8.08 -8.14
CA VAL A 64 -0.47 7.28 -8.70
C VAL A 64 -0.82 7.70 -10.14
N ARG A 65 -0.81 9.01 -10.44
CA ARG A 65 -1.05 9.52 -11.81
C ARG A 65 0.01 9.07 -12.83
N ASP A 66 1.24 8.79 -12.38
CA ASP A 66 2.34 8.31 -13.22
C ASP A 66 2.32 6.78 -13.42
N LEU A 67 1.54 6.03 -12.63
CA LEU A 67 1.42 4.58 -12.78
C LEU A 67 0.60 4.20 -14.03
N ASN A 68 1.14 3.25 -14.79
CA ASN A 68 0.56 2.70 -16.01
C ASN A 68 1.02 1.24 -16.19
N PRO A 69 0.49 0.49 -17.18
CA PRO A 69 0.82 -0.93 -17.40
C PRO A 69 2.29 -1.24 -17.69
N ASN A 70 3.11 -0.27 -18.08
CA ASN A 70 4.56 -0.47 -18.25
C ASN A 70 5.28 -0.45 -16.89
N ARG A 71 4.74 0.27 -15.90
CA ARG A 71 5.26 0.33 -14.53
C ARG A 71 4.74 -0.80 -13.65
N THR A 72 3.43 -1.00 -13.62
CA THR A 72 2.79 -2.09 -12.86
C THR A 72 1.52 -2.60 -13.54
N LYS A 73 1.27 -3.91 -13.49
CA LYS A 73 0.02 -4.51 -13.97
C LYS A 73 -1.11 -4.41 -12.95
N ASN A 74 -0.78 -4.60 -11.68
CA ASN A 74 -1.74 -4.65 -10.58
C ASN A 74 -1.34 -3.75 -9.43
N VAL A 75 -2.32 -3.19 -8.73
CA VAL A 75 -2.16 -2.47 -7.46
C VAL A 75 -3.13 -3.04 -6.44
N ALA A 76 -2.65 -3.28 -5.22
CA ALA A 76 -3.51 -3.50 -4.06
C ALA A 76 -3.13 -2.54 -2.93
N PHE A 77 -4.12 -2.11 -2.16
CA PHE A 77 -3.92 -1.13 -1.09
C PHE A 77 -3.97 -1.79 0.29
N PHE A 78 -3.15 -1.28 1.20
CA PHE A 78 -3.30 -1.53 2.63
C PHE A 78 -3.25 -0.21 3.39
N CYS A 79 -4.01 -0.09 4.48
CA CYS A 79 -4.21 1.17 5.16
C CYS A 79 -4.10 1.04 6.68
N ALA A 80 -3.35 1.96 7.28
CA ALA A 80 -3.44 2.26 8.69
C ALA A 80 -4.51 3.36 8.88
N GLY A 81 -5.70 2.94 9.29
CA GLY A 81 -6.95 3.72 9.26
C GLY A 81 -8.07 2.93 8.56
N ASP A 82 -9.32 3.27 8.87
CA ASP A 82 -10.53 2.57 8.42
C ASP A 82 -11.31 3.30 7.32
N ASP A 83 -10.99 4.57 7.07
CA ASP A 83 -11.63 5.34 6.00
C ASP A 83 -11.03 5.04 4.62
N VAL A 84 -11.53 3.99 3.96
CA VAL A 84 -11.10 3.60 2.62
C VAL A 84 -11.72 4.43 1.49
N SER A 85 -12.72 5.28 1.79
CA SER A 85 -13.35 6.15 0.77
C SER A 85 -12.33 7.09 0.13
N LYS A 86 -11.27 7.43 0.88
CA LYS A 86 -10.13 8.23 0.41
C LYS A 86 -9.30 7.56 -0.70
N LEU A 87 -9.49 6.27 -0.93
CA LEU A 87 -8.84 5.56 -2.01
C LEU A 87 -9.60 5.70 -3.33
N ASP A 88 -10.88 6.07 -3.34
CA ASP A 88 -11.72 5.99 -4.54
C ASP A 88 -11.17 6.83 -5.70
N GLU A 89 -10.70 8.05 -5.42
CA GLU A 89 -10.04 8.89 -6.43
C GLU A 89 -8.76 8.21 -6.97
N LEU A 90 -7.92 7.65 -6.08
CA LEU A 90 -6.69 6.97 -6.49
C LEU A 90 -6.99 5.73 -7.33
N LYS A 91 -7.97 4.92 -6.92
CA LYS A 91 -8.42 3.74 -7.66
C LYS A 91 -8.94 4.14 -9.04
N SER A 92 -9.73 5.22 -9.12
CA SER A 92 -10.25 5.73 -10.39
C SER A 92 -9.13 6.17 -11.34
N ILE A 93 -8.11 6.88 -10.83
CA ILE A 93 -6.95 7.30 -11.63
C ILE A 93 -6.19 6.08 -12.17
N LEU A 94 -5.89 5.10 -11.30
CA LEU A 94 -5.18 3.88 -11.69
C LEU A 94 -5.92 3.09 -12.77
N LYS A 95 -7.23 2.88 -12.57
CA LYS A 95 -8.09 2.20 -13.56
C LYS A 95 -8.15 2.98 -14.87
N GLY A 96 -8.25 4.31 -14.81
CA GLY A 96 -8.20 5.20 -15.98
C GLY A 96 -6.87 5.12 -16.75
N ASN A 97 -5.76 4.86 -16.06
CA ASN A 97 -4.45 4.62 -16.67
C ASN A 97 -4.27 3.19 -17.19
N GLY A 98 -5.28 2.31 -17.07
CA GLY A 98 -5.22 0.91 -17.50
C GLY A 98 -4.54 -0.02 -16.50
N VAL A 99 -4.29 0.42 -15.27
CA VAL A 99 -3.75 -0.42 -14.20
C VAL A 99 -4.90 -1.15 -13.50
N ASN A 100 -4.77 -2.47 -13.33
CA ASN A 100 -5.74 -3.22 -12.56
C ASN A 100 -5.61 -2.89 -11.07
N VAL A 101 -6.73 -2.64 -10.40
CA VAL A 101 -6.75 -2.38 -8.95
C VAL A 101 -7.58 -3.45 -8.27
N LEU A 102 -6.97 -4.17 -7.34
CA LEU A 102 -7.62 -5.21 -6.58
C LEU A 102 -8.62 -4.59 -5.61
N ASP A 103 -9.80 -5.20 -5.51
CA ASP A 103 -10.88 -4.72 -4.63
C ASP A 103 -10.60 -5.03 -3.16
N ASP A 104 -9.87 -6.10 -2.87
CA ASP A 104 -9.43 -6.46 -1.52
C ASP A 104 -8.42 -5.44 -0.99
N VAL A 105 -8.80 -4.72 0.06
CA VAL A 105 -8.01 -3.71 0.75
C VAL A 105 -7.86 -4.12 2.20
N PHE A 106 -6.63 -4.21 2.68
CA PHE A 106 -6.39 -4.38 4.11
C PHE A 106 -6.55 -3.05 4.85
N THR A 107 -7.25 -3.07 5.98
CA THR A 107 -7.35 -1.92 6.89
C THR A 107 -7.12 -2.38 8.33
N CYS A 108 -6.44 -1.57 9.11
CA CYS A 108 -6.40 -1.72 10.56
C CYS A 108 -6.64 -0.39 11.26
N GLN A 109 -7.39 -0.43 12.37
CA GLN A 109 -7.65 0.77 13.16
C GLN A 109 -6.42 1.13 13.99
N VAL A 110 -5.98 2.38 13.86
CA VAL A 110 -4.94 2.94 14.71
C VAL A 110 -5.60 3.87 15.74
N LYS A 111 -5.76 3.40 16.97
CA LYS A 111 -6.35 4.18 18.07
C LYS A 111 -5.26 4.98 18.78
N GLY A 112 -5.32 6.31 18.66
CA GLY A 112 -4.49 7.25 19.42
C GLY A 112 -5.23 7.83 20.61
N GLY A 113 -4.48 8.27 21.61
CA GLY A 113 -5.02 9.10 22.71
C GLY A 113 -4.83 10.59 22.42
N LEU A 114 -5.46 11.44 23.23
CA LEU A 114 -5.44 12.91 23.07
C LEU A 114 -4.02 13.51 22.98
N PHE A 115 -3.02 12.84 23.57
CA PHE A 115 -1.62 13.28 23.61
C PHE A 115 -0.63 12.32 22.93
N LYS A 116 -1.09 11.20 22.36
CA LYS A 116 -0.19 10.19 21.78
C LYS A 116 -0.78 9.58 20.52
N ALA A 117 -0.03 9.68 19.43
CA ALA A 117 -0.35 9.00 18.19
C ALA A 117 -0.43 7.49 18.43
N GLY A 118 -1.52 6.88 17.96
CA GLY A 118 -1.68 5.44 17.99
C GLY A 118 -0.63 4.75 17.13
N LYS A 119 -0.35 3.49 17.45
CA LYS A 119 0.51 2.62 16.65
C LYS A 119 -0.25 1.37 16.21
N VAL A 120 0.09 0.85 15.03
CA VAL A 120 -0.32 -0.51 14.64
C VAL A 120 0.24 -1.51 15.66
N SER A 121 -0.58 -2.49 16.01
CA SER A 121 -0.18 -3.58 16.90
C SER A 121 0.55 -4.68 16.15
N ASP A 122 1.21 -5.58 16.88
CA ASP A 122 1.79 -6.80 16.30
C ASP A 122 0.72 -7.68 15.64
N GLU A 123 -0.51 -7.66 16.17
CA GLU A 123 -1.64 -8.38 15.57
C GLU A 123 -2.04 -7.77 14.23
N ASP A 124 -2.07 -6.44 14.12
CA ASP A 124 -2.34 -5.75 12.85
C ASP A 124 -1.26 -6.09 11.80
N ILE A 125 0.01 -6.11 12.22
CA ILE A 125 1.13 -6.49 11.36
C ILE A 125 0.96 -7.94 10.86
N LYS A 126 0.63 -8.88 11.75
CA LYS A 126 0.38 -10.28 11.37
C LYS A 126 -0.78 -10.41 10.39
N LYS A 127 -1.88 -9.67 10.60
CA LYS A 127 -3.03 -9.66 9.71
C LYS A 127 -2.69 -9.06 8.34
N ALA A 128 -1.90 -7.99 8.30
CA ALA A 128 -1.44 -7.37 7.06
C ALA A 128 -0.53 -8.32 6.25
N VAL A 129 0.37 -9.03 6.92
CA VAL A 129 1.21 -10.06 6.31
C VAL A 129 0.35 -11.21 5.75
N ALA A 130 -0.59 -11.73 6.55
CA ALA A 130 -1.49 -12.80 6.11
C ALA A 130 -2.38 -12.38 4.93
N TRP A 131 -2.88 -11.15 4.94
CA TRP A 131 -3.59 -10.55 3.80
C TRP A 131 -2.70 -10.48 2.56
N SER A 132 -1.46 -10.00 2.71
CA SER A 132 -0.53 -9.88 1.58
C SER A 132 -0.24 -11.23 0.92
N ASN A 133 -0.14 -12.32 1.72
CA ASN A 133 0.02 -13.67 1.21
C ASN A 133 -1.17 -14.07 0.32
N LYS A 134 -2.40 -13.82 0.75
CA LYS A 134 -3.61 -14.10 -0.05
C LYS A 134 -3.65 -13.31 -1.34
N VAL A 135 -3.32 -12.03 -1.28
CA VAL A 135 -3.26 -11.15 -2.47
C VAL A 135 -2.22 -11.65 -3.45
N VAL A 136 -1.02 -11.97 -2.98
CA VAL A 136 0.07 -12.47 -3.83
C VAL A 136 -0.31 -13.82 -4.47
N ASP A 137 -0.95 -14.71 -3.70
CA ASP A 137 -1.37 -16.01 -4.18
C ASP A 137 -2.50 -15.93 -5.21
N SER A 138 -3.41 -14.95 -5.07
CA SER A 138 -4.52 -14.74 -6.02
C SER A 138 -4.07 -14.34 -7.43
N LEU A 139 -2.82 -13.89 -7.57
CA LEU A 139 -2.25 -13.42 -8.84
C LEU A 139 -1.19 -14.36 -9.40
N LEU A 140 -0.98 -15.56 -8.85
CA LEU A 140 -0.02 -16.53 -9.40
C LEU A 140 -0.46 -17.00 -10.79
#